data_AF-A0A7X3P7I5-F1
#
_entry.id   AF-A0A7X3P7I5-F1
#
_cell.length_a   1.000
_cell.length_b   1.000
_cell.length_c   1.000
_cell.angle_alpha   90.00
_cell.angle_beta   90.00
_cell.angle_gamma   90.00
#
_symmetry.space_group_name_H-M   'P 1'
#
loop_
_entity.id
_entity.type
_entity.pdbx_description
1 polymer ?
#
loop_
_entity_poly.entity_id
_entity_poly.type
_entity_poly.pdbx_seq_one_letter_code
_entity_poly.pdbx_strand_id
1 'polypeptide(L)' 'MVLTVKPGLYLSNRLPVPEGQPPIPENWQGIGIRIEDDVAVTATGHQVLTAAALKDLRDMEG' A
#
# COMPACT_ATOMS: atom_id res chain seq x y z
N MET A 1 -15.87 11.42 11.41
CA MET A 1 -14.56 10.87 11.81
C MET A 1 -13.64 10.90 10.60
N VAL A 2 -12.34 11.15 10.77
CA VAL A 2 -11.34 11.10 9.69
C VAL A 2 -10.26 10.10 10.09
N LEU A 3 -9.83 9.24 9.16
CA LEU A 3 -8.76 8.26 9.37
C LEU A 3 -7.95 8.05 8.10
N THR A 4 -6.78 7.42 8.24
CA THR A 4 -5.95 6.97 7.12
C THR A 4 -6.30 5.54 6.72
N VAL A 5 -6.40 5.26 5.42
CA VAL A 5 -6.43 3.90 4.85
C VAL A 5 -5.08 3.67 4.16
N LYS A 6 -4.25 2.77 4.70
CA LYS A 6 -2.81 2.70 4.37
C LYS A 6 -2.23 1.28 4.23
N PRO A 7 -2.76 0.42 3.35
CA PRO A 7 -2.18 -0.90 3.10
C PRO A 7 -0.75 -0.80 2.57
N GLY A 8 0.13 -1.70 3.02
CA GLY A 8 1.50 -1.76 2.51
C GLY A 8 2.10 -3.16 2.60
N LEU A 9 3.02 -3.44 1.69
CA LEU A 9 3.82 -4.67 1.63
C LEU A 9 5.29 -4.31 1.64
N TYR A 10 6.07 -5.05 2.43
CA TYR A 10 7.49 -4.82 2.61
C TYR A 10 8.22 -6.17 2.52
N LEU A 11 9.01 -6.35 1.47
CA LEU A 11 9.72 -7.59 1.18
C LEU A 11 11.20 -7.40 1.53
N SER A 12 11.50 -7.58 2.81
CA SER A 12 12.86 -7.45 3.34
C SER A 12 13.66 -8.74 3.12
N ASN A 13 14.91 -8.62 2.69
CA ASN A 13 15.89 -9.70 2.72
C ASN A 13 16.81 -9.66 3.96
N ARG A 14 16.51 -8.78 4.92
CA ARG A 14 17.30 -8.62 6.16
C ARG A 14 16.90 -9.60 7.26
N LEU A 15 15.74 -10.23 7.13
CA LEU A 15 15.23 -11.23 8.07
C LEU A 15 15.03 -12.56 7.32
N PRO A 16 15.25 -13.71 7.98
CA PRO A 16 14.94 -14.99 7.38
C PRO A 16 13.44 -15.11 7.10
N VAL A 17 13.12 -15.77 5.98
CA VAL A 17 11.74 -16.11 5.65
C VAL A 17 11.20 -17.09 6.70
N PRO A 18 9.99 -16.87 7.26
CA PRO A 18 9.40 -17.78 8.24
C PRO A 18 9.27 -19.22 7.71
N GLU A 19 9.36 -20.19 8.61
CA GLU A 19 9.16 -21.60 8.27
C GLU A 19 7.79 -21.82 7.61
N GLY A 20 7.76 -22.64 6.56
CA GLY A 20 6.55 -22.93 5.79
C GLY A 20 6.21 -21.88 4.71
N GLN A 21 7.01 -20.83 4.54
CA GLN A 21 6.85 -19.86 3.45
C GLN A 21 7.90 -20.04 2.34
N PRO A 22 7.55 -19.74 1.07
CA PRO A 22 8.49 -19.81 -0.03
C PRO A 22 9.57 -18.73 0.07
N PRO A 23 10.76 -18.94 -0.51
CA PRO A 23 11.78 -17.91 -0.59
C PRO A 23 11.28 -16.70 -1.40
N ILE A 24 11.75 -15.50 -1.02
CA ILE A 24 11.44 -14.27 -1.77
C ILE A 24 12.28 -14.25 -3.06
N PRO A 25 11.66 -14.21 -4.25
CA PRO A 25 12.42 -14.11 -5.49
C PRO A 25 13.25 -12.82 -5.53
N GLU A 26 14.43 -12.86 -6.15
CA GLU A 26 15.42 -11.78 -6.10
C GLU A 26 14.87 -10.43 -6.57
N ASN A 27 14.04 -10.43 -7.62
CA ASN A 27 13.43 -9.22 -8.18
C ASN A 27 12.40 -8.54 -7.25
N TRP A 28 11.99 -9.21 -6.18
CA TRP A 28 11.06 -8.68 -5.19
C TRP A 28 11.74 -8.25 -3.89
N GLN A 29 13.01 -8.59 -3.69
CA GLN A 29 13.74 -8.28 -2.47
C GLN A 29 14.05 -6.78 -2.36
N GLY A 30 13.93 -6.24 -1.15
CA GLY A 30 14.21 -4.83 -0.86
C GLY A 30 13.10 -3.87 -1.29
N ILE A 31 11.97 -4.37 -1.78
CA ILE A 31 10.85 -3.53 -2.22
C ILE A 31 9.88 -3.29 -1.06
N GLY A 32 9.52 -2.02 -0.87
CA GLY A 32 8.48 -1.60 0.06
C GLY A 32 7.50 -0.67 -0.65
N ILE A 33 6.21 -1.03 -0.65
CA ILE A 33 5.15 -0.24 -1.28
C ILE A 33 4.06 0.00 -0.25
N ARG A 34 3.61 1.25 -0.13
CA ARG A 34 2.41 1.64 0.62
C ARG A 34 1.64 2.66 -0.19
N ILE A 35 0.32 2.47 -0.28
CA ILE A 35 -0.60 3.45 -0.85
C ILE A 35 -1.49 3.91 0.29
N GLU A 36 -1.66 5.22 0.45
CA GLU A 36 -2.29 5.81 1.61
C GLU A 36 -3.21 6.97 1.21
N ASP A 37 -4.43 6.97 1.75
CA ASP A 37 -5.39 8.06 1.64
C ASP A 37 -5.99 8.43 3.00
N ASP A 38 -6.27 9.71 3.16
CA ASP A 38 -7.14 10.26 4.20
C ASP A 38 -8.61 10.11 3.79
N VAL A 39 -9.40 9.50 4.66
CA VAL A 39 -10.81 9.18 4.43
C VAL A 39 -11.69 9.74 5.55
N ALA A 40 -12.67 10.55 5.17
CA ALA A 40 -13.73 11.00 6.06
C ALA A 40 -14.91 10.03 6.03
N VAL A 41 -15.33 9.51 7.18
CA VAL A 41 -16.57 8.73 7.33
C VAL A 41 -17.76 9.67 7.38
N THR A 42 -18.75 9.44 6.52
CA THR A 42 -19.99 10.21 6.40
C THR A 42 -21.18 9.38 6.90
N ALA A 43 -22.37 9.98 6.96
CA ALA A 43 -23.58 9.28 7.40
C ALA A 43 -23.99 8.11 6.47
N THR A 44 -23.60 8.17 5.19
CA THR A 44 -24.00 7.22 4.15
C THR A 44 -22.83 6.44 3.55
N GLY A 45 -21.60 6.66 4.01
CA GLY A 45 -20.41 6.03 3.45
C GLY A 45 -19.11 6.75 3.84
N HIS A 46 -18.31 7.11 2.83
CA HIS A 46 -17.03 7.78 3.01
C HIS A 46 -16.68 8.74 1.87
N GLN A 47 -15.78 9.68 2.15
CA GLN A 47 -15.19 10.60 1.18
C GLN A 47 -13.66 10.49 1.26
N VAL A 48 -13.01 10.28 0.12
CA VAL A 48 -11.54 10.27 0.01
C VAL A 48 -11.04 11.71 -0.18
N LEU A 49 -10.35 12.25 0.82
CA LEU A 49 -9.93 13.65 0.86
C LEU A 49 -8.66 13.90 0.02
N THR A 50 -7.87 12.87 -0.21
CA THR A 50 -6.55 12.91 -0.86
C THR A 50 -6.54 12.24 -2.24
N ALA A 51 -7.73 12.04 -2.83
CA ALA A 51 -7.91 11.38 -4.13
C ALA A 51 -7.18 12.07 -5.29
N ALA A 52 -6.82 13.35 -5.16
CA ALA A 52 -6.07 14.10 -6.18
C ALA A 52 -4.61 13.61 -6.34
N ALA A 53 -4.05 12.92 -5.33
CA ALA A 53 -2.81 12.19 -5.51
C ALA A 53 -3.07 10.92 -6.33
N LEU A 54 -2.67 10.97 -7.60
CA LEU A 54 -2.79 9.87 -8.55
C LEU A 54 -2.00 8.66 -8.06
N LYS A 55 -2.60 7.48 -8.22
CA LYS A 55 -2.10 6.21 -7.67
C LYS A 55 -2.50 4.99 -8.50
N ASP A 56 -3.29 5.17 -9.55
CA ASP A 56 -3.45 4.15 -10.58
C ASP A 56 -2.21 4.16 -11.47
N LEU A 57 -1.76 2.98 -11.90
CA LEU A 57 -0.58 2.85 -12.76
C LEU A 57 -0.70 3.68 -14.03
N ARG A 58 -1.89 3.71 -14.66
CA ARG A 58 -2.13 4.45 -15.90
C ARG A 58 -1.96 5.96 -15.73
N ASP A 59 -2.31 6.47 -14.56
CA ASP A 59 -2.18 7.89 -14.24
C ASP A 59 -0.71 8.27 -13.94
N MET A 60 0.09 7.31 -13.47
CA MET A 60 1.50 7.51 -13.11
C MET A 60 2.47 7.28 -14.27
N GLU A 61 2.14 6.35 -15.17
CA GLU A 61 3.01 5.92 -16.29
C GLU A 61 2.61 6.54 -17.65
N GLY A 62 1.49 7.26 -17.70
CA GLY A 62 0.96 7.91 -18.90
C GLY A 62 1.75 9.11 -19.41
#